data_AF-A0AB38RPI6-F1
#
_entry.id   AF-A0AB38RPI6-F1
#
_cell.length_a   1.000
_cell.length_b   1.000
_cell.length_c   1.000
_cell.angle_alpha   90.00
_cell.angle_beta   90.00
_cell.angle_gamma   90.00
#
_symmetry.space_group_name_H-M   'P 1'
#
loop_
_entity.id
_entity.type
_entity.pdbx_description
1 polymer ?
#
loop_
_entity_poly.entity_id
_entity_poly.type
_entity_poly.pdbx_seq_one_letter_code
_entity_poly.pdbx_strand_id
1 'polypeptide(L)'
;MIPLYTEEYLADKKRRHERRVREVTDFATLRQTTVVRMVGAVRESTSGVAPGQLAEALLDRNLTGFGEDTRTGDFFVQLPGNEGQEWFWDSGKAAIDKELTKVQDAIAHGDTTHVSVFAIAPIPLLVYLGSRLDDKTETLLFERHRGSTGSPWTWPQHPDPAPDFDVVVRSEGAGDDSEIVVMVSVSADVNTERIPDALRGLPLLEVRPTTEDPRSGLIDSPRALDAFAKAWRACVVQVERQWPSARRIHVIAAVPVTAAIQMGRDRMRTAQPDLVLYQRTDHATYTRVLEVTG
;
A
#
# COMPACT_ATOMS: atom_id res chain seq x y z
N MET A 1 31.72 2.02 -42.96
CA MET A 1 31.48 1.00 -41.92
C MET A 1 31.73 1.68 -40.59
N ILE A 2 30.68 2.03 -39.84
CA ILE A 2 30.85 2.70 -38.54
C ILE A 2 31.38 1.64 -37.56
N PRO A 3 32.53 1.85 -36.89
CA PRO A 3 33.10 0.84 -36.01
C PRO A 3 32.18 0.68 -34.79
N LEU A 4 31.49 -0.47 -34.70
CA LEU A 4 30.52 -0.77 -33.64
C LEU A 4 31.12 -0.90 -32.23
N TYR A 5 32.46 -0.92 -32.11
CA TYR A 5 33.18 -1.16 -30.86
C TYR A 5 34.40 -0.24 -30.73
N THR A 6 34.17 1.05 -30.49
CA THR A 6 35.25 2.00 -30.17
C THR A 6 35.78 1.78 -28.74
N GLU A 7 37.01 2.20 -28.47
CA GLU A 7 37.57 2.19 -27.09
C GLU A 7 36.67 2.95 -26.11
N GLU A 8 36.12 4.10 -26.54
CA GLU A 8 35.22 4.90 -25.72
C GLU A 8 33.94 4.13 -25.34
N TYR A 9 33.35 3.40 -26.28
CA TYR A 9 32.17 2.56 -26.03
C TYR A 9 32.47 1.42 -25.05
N LEU A 10 33.62 0.75 -25.20
CA LEU A 10 34.04 -0.33 -24.30
C LEU A 10 34.38 0.19 -22.90
N ALA A 11 35.05 1.34 -22.80
CA ALA A 11 35.37 2.00 -21.54
C ALA A 11 34.10 2.47 -20.81
N ASP A 12 33.10 2.96 -21.53
CA ASP A 12 31.79 3.30 -20.95
C ASP A 12 31.03 2.04 -20.47
N LYS A 13 31.02 0.96 -21.26
CA LYS A 13 30.44 -0.33 -20.83
C LYS A 13 31.13 -0.90 -19.59
N LYS A 14 32.46 -0.84 -19.53
CA LYS A 14 33.26 -1.27 -18.37
C LYS A 14 32.90 -0.44 -17.15
N ARG A 15 32.90 0.89 -17.25
CA ARG A 15 32.49 1.79 -16.15
C ARG A 15 31.07 1.51 -15.67
N ARG A 16 30.11 1.27 -16.58
CA ARG A 16 28.74 0.87 -16.23
C ARG A 16 28.68 -0.48 -15.53
N HIS A 17 29.52 -1.45 -15.92
CA HIS A 17 29.59 -2.74 -15.25
C HIS A 17 30.24 -2.65 -13.86
N GLU A 18 31.40 -2.01 -13.75
CA GLU A 18 32.10 -1.81 -12.47
C GLU A 18 31.25 -1.01 -11.48
N ARG A 19 30.50 0.00 -11.95
CA ARG A 19 29.55 0.73 -11.11
C ARG A 19 28.44 -0.17 -10.60
N ARG A 20 27.80 -0.97 -11.48
CA ARG A 20 26.79 -1.96 -11.06
C ARG A 20 27.34 -2.96 -10.05
N VAL A 21 28.55 -3.50 -10.29
CA VAL A 21 29.20 -4.43 -9.36
C VAL A 21 29.39 -3.75 -8.01
N ARG A 22 29.96 -2.53 -7.99
CA ARG A 22 30.14 -1.77 -6.74
C ARG A 22 28.82 -1.53 -6.02
N GLU A 23 27.78 -1.09 -6.73
CA GLU A 23 26.44 -0.83 -6.17
C GLU A 23 25.80 -2.07 -5.54
N VAL A 24 26.03 -3.28 -6.08
CA VAL A 24 25.47 -4.54 -5.54
C VAL A 24 26.39 -5.26 -4.56
N THR A 25 27.64 -4.81 -4.40
CA THR A 25 28.62 -5.40 -3.46
C THR A 25 29.04 -4.44 -2.34
N ASP A 26 28.43 -3.25 -2.25
CA ASP A 26 28.73 -2.30 -1.18
C ASP A 26 28.00 -2.70 0.11
N PHE A 27 28.48 -3.77 0.75
CA PHE A 27 27.93 -4.29 2.01
C PHE A 27 28.01 -3.30 3.17
N ALA A 28 28.75 -2.18 3.04
CA ALA A 28 28.77 -1.13 4.05
C ALA A 28 27.49 -0.28 4.03
N THR A 29 26.77 -0.21 2.90
CA THR A 29 25.57 0.62 2.72
C THR A 29 24.32 -0.19 2.41
N LEU A 30 24.47 -1.38 1.81
CA LEU A 30 23.37 -2.26 1.47
C LEU A 30 22.76 -2.95 2.70
N ARG A 31 21.45 -2.79 2.90
CA ARG A 31 20.69 -3.47 3.95
C ARG A 31 19.87 -4.62 3.35
N GLN A 32 19.88 -5.77 4.00
CA GLN A 32 19.03 -6.90 3.60
C GLN A 32 17.57 -6.59 3.91
N THR A 33 16.69 -6.94 2.97
CA THR A 33 15.24 -6.82 3.15
C THR A 33 14.53 -8.10 2.74
N THR A 34 13.55 -8.48 3.54
CA THR A 34 12.53 -9.45 3.15
C THR A 34 11.54 -8.80 2.21
N VAL A 35 11.22 -9.47 1.10
CA VAL A 35 10.31 -8.93 0.09
C VAL A 35 8.95 -9.59 0.27
N VAL A 36 7.89 -8.78 0.34
CA VAL A 36 6.50 -9.25 0.32
C VAL A 36 5.84 -8.76 -0.96
N ARG A 37 5.45 -9.71 -1.82
CA ARG A 37 4.74 -9.43 -3.06
C ARG A 37 3.30 -9.87 -2.96
N MET A 38 2.39 -9.05 -3.47
CA MET A 38 0.98 -9.40 -3.57
C MET A 38 0.43 -8.97 -4.92
N VAL A 39 -0.10 -9.90 -5.70
CA VAL A 39 -0.71 -9.57 -7.00
C VAL A 39 -2.07 -10.23 -7.10
N GLY A 40 -3.10 -9.41 -7.28
CA GLY A 40 -4.45 -9.81 -7.65
C GLY A 40 -4.71 -9.61 -9.14
N ALA A 41 -5.75 -10.27 -9.65
CA ALA A 41 -6.24 -10.06 -11.00
C ALA A 41 -6.96 -8.70 -11.10
N VAL A 42 -6.21 -7.60 -11.13
CA VAL A 42 -6.80 -6.28 -11.40
C VAL A 42 -7.01 -6.18 -12.91
N ARG A 43 -8.29 -6.24 -13.34
CA ARG A 43 -8.80 -6.01 -14.71
C ARG A 43 -7.79 -6.35 -15.83
N GLU A 44 -7.80 -7.61 -16.27
CA GLU A 44 -7.18 -8.12 -17.51
C GLU A 44 -5.68 -7.87 -17.74
N SER A 45 -4.94 -7.39 -16.74
CA SER A 45 -3.50 -7.20 -16.84
C SER A 45 -2.78 -8.01 -15.77
N THR A 46 -2.43 -9.25 -16.11
CA THR A 46 -1.45 -10.08 -15.39
C THR A 46 -0.03 -9.51 -15.57
N SER A 47 0.15 -8.22 -15.28
CA SER A 47 1.48 -7.62 -15.17
C SER A 47 2.02 -7.95 -13.78
N GLY A 48 2.48 -9.19 -13.62
CA GLY A 48 3.27 -9.57 -12.44
C GLY A 48 4.50 -8.66 -12.31
N VAL A 49 5.00 -8.51 -11.09
CA VAL A 49 6.21 -7.72 -10.85
C VAL A 49 7.42 -8.49 -11.37
N ALA A 50 8.11 -7.97 -12.38
CA ALA A 50 9.28 -8.66 -12.94
C ALA A 50 10.45 -8.62 -11.94
N PRO A 51 11.22 -9.73 -11.76
CA PRO A 51 12.34 -9.76 -10.81
C PRO A 51 13.37 -8.64 -10.98
N GLY A 52 13.67 -8.26 -12.23
CA GLY A 52 14.58 -7.14 -12.50
C GLY A 52 14.06 -5.79 -12.02
N GLN A 53 12.75 -5.56 -12.08
CA GLN A 53 12.13 -4.31 -11.61
C GLN A 53 12.15 -4.20 -10.09
N LEU A 54 11.99 -5.33 -9.38
CA LEU A 54 12.15 -5.40 -7.93
C LEU A 54 13.58 -5.07 -7.53
N ALA A 55 14.55 -5.76 -8.14
CA ALA A 55 15.96 -5.56 -7.82
C ALA A 55 16.38 -4.11 -8.02
N GLU A 56 15.97 -3.48 -9.13
CA GLU A 56 16.24 -2.06 -9.39
C GLU A 56 15.61 -1.13 -8.35
N ALA A 57 14.35 -1.38 -7.97
CA ALA A 57 13.65 -0.58 -6.96
C ALA A 57 14.24 -0.73 -5.55
N LEU A 58 14.69 -1.94 -5.20
CA LEU A 58 15.37 -2.20 -3.94
C LEU A 58 16.73 -1.48 -3.89
N LEU A 59 17.52 -1.56 -4.97
CA LEU A 59 18.83 -0.90 -5.05
C LEU A 59 18.73 0.62 -4.97
N ASP A 60 17.70 1.23 -5.55
CA ASP A 60 17.41 2.68 -5.39
C ASP A 60 17.29 3.11 -3.92
N ARG A 61 16.93 2.16 -3.03
CA ARG A 61 16.81 2.37 -1.59
C ARG A 61 17.95 1.79 -0.77
N ASN A 62 19.06 1.42 -1.41
CA ASN A 62 20.19 0.73 -0.80
C ASN A 62 19.76 -0.57 -0.10
N LEU A 63 18.81 -1.28 -0.71
CA LEU A 63 18.32 -2.57 -0.23
C LEU A 63 18.75 -3.68 -1.17
N THR A 64 18.98 -4.84 -0.60
CA THR A 64 19.21 -6.09 -1.31
C THR A 64 18.19 -7.10 -0.81
N GLY A 65 17.29 -7.50 -1.71
CA GLY A 65 16.59 -8.77 -1.60
C GLY A 65 17.46 -9.86 -2.23
N PHE A 66 17.10 -11.12 -2.05
CA PHE A 66 17.75 -12.29 -2.66
C PHE A 66 19.02 -12.79 -1.94
N GLY A 67 18.86 -13.22 -0.69
CA GLY A 67 19.65 -14.34 -0.20
C GLY A 67 19.14 -15.66 -0.80
N GLU A 68 20.02 -16.62 -1.06
CA GLU A 68 19.62 -17.99 -1.47
C GLU A 68 18.84 -18.74 -0.36
N ASP A 69 18.82 -18.20 0.85
CA ASP A 69 18.13 -18.78 1.99
C ASP A 69 16.62 -18.42 1.98
N THR A 70 15.80 -19.45 1.79
CA THR A 70 14.33 -19.39 1.77
C THR A 70 13.68 -18.78 3.02
N ARG A 71 14.44 -18.61 4.12
CA ARG A 71 13.96 -18.02 5.37
C ARG A 71 13.92 -16.49 5.39
N THR A 72 14.72 -15.82 4.55
CA THR A 72 14.83 -14.34 4.48
C THR A 72 14.30 -13.75 3.17
N GLY A 73 13.61 -14.58 2.39
CA GLY A 73 13.39 -14.37 0.96
C GLY A 73 12.18 -13.53 0.54
N ASP A 74 11.69 -13.90 -0.65
CA ASP A 74 10.60 -13.28 -1.40
C ASP A 74 9.29 -14.05 -1.16
N PHE A 75 8.40 -13.46 -0.36
CA PHE A 75 7.11 -14.02 0.01
C PHE A 75 6.02 -13.53 -0.94
N PHE A 76 5.45 -14.44 -1.73
CA PHE A 76 4.44 -14.11 -2.72
C PHE A 76 3.03 -14.53 -2.28
N VAL A 77 2.20 -13.54 -1.98
CA VAL A 77 0.76 -13.67 -1.79
C VAL A 77 0.08 -13.72 -3.16
N GLN A 78 -0.28 -14.93 -3.58
CA GLN A 78 -1.09 -15.14 -4.77
C GLN A 78 -2.58 -15.13 -4.38
N LEU A 79 -3.32 -14.12 -4.85
CA LEU A 79 -4.76 -14.06 -4.62
C LEU A 79 -5.51 -15.10 -5.48
N PRO A 80 -6.37 -15.92 -4.87
CA PRO A 80 -7.12 -16.92 -5.62
C PRO A 80 -8.39 -16.31 -6.23
N GLY A 81 -8.61 -16.49 -7.54
CA GLY A 81 -9.85 -16.09 -8.19
C GLY A 81 -9.97 -14.59 -8.50
N ASN A 82 -11.21 -14.07 -8.45
CA ASN A 82 -11.54 -12.68 -8.78
C ASN A 82 -12.62 -12.11 -7.83
N GLU A 83 -12.74 -10.78 -7.81
CA GLU A 83 -13.60 -10.02 -6.89
C GLU A 83 -15.10 -10.36 -6.97
N GLY A 84 -15.57 -10.96 -8.07
CA GLY A 84 -16.97 -11.33 -8.28
C GLY A 84 -17.40 -12.59 -7.56
N GLN A 85 -16.48 -13.32 -6.92
CA GLN A 85 -16.76 -14.57 -6.23
C GLN A 85 -16.89 -14.34 -4.72
N GLU A 86 -17.94 -14.86 -4.09
CA GLU A 86 -18.20 -14.65 -2.66
C GLU A 86 -17.01 -15.07 -1.77
N TRP A 87 -16.37 -16.18 -2.10
CA TRP A 87 -15.25 -16.74 -1.35
C TRP A 87 -13.91 -16.00 -1.55
N PHE A 88 -13.83 -15.08 -2.52
CA PHE A 88 -12.59 -14.40 -2.92
C PHE A 88 -11.94 -13.65 -1.75
N TRP A 89 -12.75 -12.93 -0.99
CA TRP A 89 -12.27 -12.08 0.11
C TRP A 89 -11.70 -12.90 1.26
N ASP A 90 -12.43 -13.93 1.71
CA ASP A 90 -11.97 -14.82 2.78
C ASP A 90 -10.74 -15.63 2.37
N SER A 91 -10.71 -16.12 1.13
CA SER A 91 -9.55 -16.84 0.60
C SER A 91 -8.35 -15.92 0.42
N GLY A 92 -8.58 -14.65 0.07
CA GLY A 92 -7.56 -13.61 0.04
C GLY A 92 -6.98 -13.31 1.42
N LYS A 93 -7.82 -13.21 2.46
CA LYS A 93 -7.36 -13.10 3.86
C LYS A 93 -6.48 -14.28 4.26
N ALA A 94 -6.95 -15.50 4.00
CA ALA A 94 -6.22 -16.72 4.33
C ALA A 94 -4.86 -16.79 3.61
N ALA A 95 -4.79 -16.35 2.35
CA ALA A 95 -3.54 -16.28 1.60
C ALA A 95 -2.57 -15.24 2.19
N ILE A 96 -3.07 -14.07 2.59
CA ILE A 96 -2.28 -13.05 3.29
C ILE A 96 -1.76 -13.60 4.62
N ASP A 97 -2.63 -14.11 5.48
CA ASP A 97 -2.27 -14.61 6.81
C ASP A 97 -1.22 -15.72 6.71
N LYS A 98 -1.37 -16.65 5.76
CA LYS A 98 -0.42 -17.74 5.53
C LYS A 98 1.00 -17.24 5.23
N GLU A 99 1.16 -16.28 4.32
CA GLU A 99 2.50 -15.81 3.94
C GLU A 99 3.07 -14.84 4.98
N LEU A 100 2.24 -14.00 5.58
CA LEU A 100 2.68 -13.03 6.60
C LEU A 100 3.07 -13.71 7.91
N THR A 101 2.52 -14.89 8.22
CA THR A 101 3.00 -15.72 9.34
C THR A 101 4.48 -16.07 9.18
N LYS A 102 4.90 -16.44 7.96
CA LYS A 102 6.31 -16.78 7.69
C LYS A 102 7.22 -15.55 7.78
N VAL A 103 6.74 -14.39 7.34
CA VAL A 103 7.46 -13.12 7.48
C VAL A 103 7.63 -12.76 8.96
N GLN A 104 6.58 -12.91 9.76
CA GLN A 104 6.62 -12.69 11.21
C GLN A 104 7.57 -13.66 11.91
N ASP A 105 7.58 -14.94 11.51
CA ASP A 105 8.55 -15.92 12.01
C ASP A 105 9.99 -15.48 11.68
N ALA A 106 10.26 -15.05 10.45
CA ALA A 106 11.59 -14.54 10.07
C ALA A 106 12.01 -13.31 10.91
N ILE A 107 11.09 -12.38 11.15
CA ILE A 107 11.32 -11.21 12.01
C ILE A 107 11.62 -11.66 13.45
N ALA A 108 10.83 -12.58 14.00
CA ALA A 108 10.98 -13.05 15.38
C ALA A 108 12.30 -13.78 15.64
N HIS A 109 12.84 -14.47 14.63
CA HIS A 109 14.16 -15.12 14.70
C HIS A 109 15.33 -14.15 14.46
N GLY A 110 15.06 -12.88 14.14
CA GLY A 110 16.09 -11.91 13.80
C GLY A 110 16.70 -12.13 12.41
N ASP A 111 16.06 -12.96 11.59
CA ASP A 111 16.50 -13.26 10.22
C ASP A 111 16.31 -12.03 9.31
N THR A 112 15.37 -11.13 9.66
CA THR A 112 15.13 -9.89 8.91
C THR A 112 14.81 -8.69 9.82
N THR A 113 15.23 -7.51 9.38
CA THR A 113 14.98 -6.23 10.07
C THR A 113 14.27 -5.21 9.17
N HIS A 114 14.12 -5.53 7.88
CA HIS A 114 13.51 -4.66 6.88
C HIS A 114 12.54 -5.45 6.00
N VAL A 115 11.35 -4.90 5.78
CA VAL A 115 10.34 -5.49 4.90
C VAL A 115 10.05 -4.54 3.74
N SER A 116 10.12 -5.04 2.52
CA SER A 116 9.82 -4.29 1.30
C SER A 116 8.56 -4.85 0.65
N VAL A 117 7.52 -4.04 0.53
CA VAL A 117 6.20 -4.48 0.08
C VAL A 117 5.91 -3.97 -1.33
N PHE A 118 5.62 -4.90 -2.24
CA PHE A 118 5.19 -4.62 -3.61
C PHE A 118 3.82 -5.25 -3.84
N ALA A 119 2.77 -4.44 -3.96
CA ALA A 119 1.43 -4.97 -4.07
C ALA A 119 0.64 -4.36 -5.22
N ILE A 120 -0.23 -5.16 -5.83
CA ILE A 120 -1.29 -4.72 -6.74
C ILE A 120 -2.49 -5.60 -6.45
N ALA A 121 -3.46 -5.09 -5.69
CA ALA A 121 -4.66 -5.84 -5.33
C ALA A 121 -5.81 -4.87 -5.04
N PRO A 122 -7.05 -5.37 -4.87
CA PRO A 122 -8.18 -4.54 -4.46
C PRO A 122 -7.92 -3.88 -3.10
N ILE A 123 -8.39 -2.64 -2.94
CA ILE A 123 -8.15 -1.80 -1.75
C ILE A 123 -8.48 -2.54 -0.45
N PRO A 124 -9.60 -3.27 -0.30
CA PRO A 124 -9.91 -3.96 0.95
C PRO A 124 -8.86 -5.00 1.37
N LEU A 125 -8.31 -5.76 0.43
CA LEU A 125 -7.26 -6.74 0.74
C LEU A 125 -5.90 -6.07 0.99
N LEU A 126 -5.63 -4.91 0.39
CA LEU A 126 -4.43 -4.12 0.68
C LEU A 126 -4.47 -3.54 2.10
N VAL A 127 -5.63 -3.02 2.54
CA VAL A 127 -5.83 -2.60 3.93
C VAL A 127 -5.67 -3.79 4.87
N TYR A 128 -6.23 -4.96 4.53
CA TYR A 128 -6.01 -6.17 5.33
C TYR A 128 -4.53 -6.59 5.39
N LEU A 129 -3.81 -6.59 4.26
CA LEU A 129 -2.36 -6.83 4.21
C LEU A 129 -1.63 -5.88 5.16
N GLY A 130 -1.93 -4.57 5.07
CA GLY A 130 -1.40 -3.55 5.98
C GLY A 130 -1.62 -3.88 7.44
N SER A 131 -2.84 -4.32 7.78
CA SER A 131 -3.21 -4.74 9.13
C SER A 131 -2.52 -6.02 9.61
N ARG A 132 -1.77 -6.73 8.77
CA ARG A 132 -1.01 -7.94 9.14
C ARG A 132 0.50 -7.71 9.15
N LEU A 133 0.95 -6.56 8.65
CA LEU A 133 2.32 -6.10 8.83
C LEU A 133 2.53 -5.65 10.28
N ASP A 134 3.72 -5.95 10.80
CA ASP A 134 4.15 -5.55 12.14
C ASP A 134 4.49 -4.05 12.16
N ASP A 135 4.37 -3.41 13.33
CA ASP A 135 4.66 -1.98 13.51
C ASP A 135 6.09 -1.70 13.97
N LYS A 136 6.82 -2.72 14.45
CA LYS A 136 8.20 -2.59 14.97
C LYS A 136 9.26 -2.75 13.88
N THR A 137 8.91 -3.41 12.78
CA THR A 137 9.84 -3.71 11.69
C THR A 137 9.83 -2.58 10.65
N GLU A 138 11.03 -2.09 10.25
CA GLU A 138 11.15 -1.07 9.21
C GLU A 138 10.53 -1.60 7.90
N THR A 139 9.37 -1.07 7.52
CA THR A 139 8.62 -1.54 6.35
C THR A 139 8.48 -0.44 5.31
N LEU A 140 9.07 -0.67 4.14
CA LEU A 140 9.07 0.22 2.99
C LEU A 140 8.02 -0.24 1.97
N LEU A 141 7.17 0.71 1.57
CA LEU A 141 6.12 0.47 0.59
C LEU A 141 6.55 1.03 -0.76
N PHE A 142 6.32 0.26 -1.82
CA PHE A 142 6.64 0.63 -3.18
C PHE A 142 5.35 0.81 -3.98
N GLU A 143 5.15 1.98 -4.58
CA GLU A 143 4.01 2.28 -5.46
C GLU A 143 4.39 1.98 -6.90
N ARG A 144 3.43 1.45 -7.68
CA ARG A 144 3.63 1.26 -9.11
C ARG A 144 3.24 2.54 -9.87
N HIS A 145 4.24 3.26 -10.37
CA HIS A 145 4.05 4.44 -11.20
C HIS A 145 3.86 4.06 -12.68
N ARG A 146 2.84 4.64 -13.32
CA ARG A 146 2.56 4.45 -14.75
C ARG A 146 3.44 5.42 -15.55
N GLY A 147 4.07 4.93 -16.62
CA GLY A 147 4.82 5.78 -17.55
C GLY A 147 6.21 6.24 -17.05
N SER A 148 6.78 5.58 -16.03
CA SER A 148 8.15 5.85 -15.60
C SER A 148 9.16 5.51 -16.70
N THR A 149 10.21 6.32 -16.82
CA THR A 149 11.35 6.03 -17.70
C THR A 149 12.34 5.02 -17.11
N GLY A 150 12.27 4.76 -15.80
CA GLY A 150 12.99 3.69 -15.06
C GLY A 150 12.05 2.59 -14.57
N SER A 151 12.49 1.77 -13.60
CA SER A 151 11.61 0.76 -12.98
C SER A 151 10.27 1.36 -12.55
N PRO A 152 9.13 0.72 -12.87
CA PRO A 152 7.81 1.25 -12.52
C PRO A 152 7.53 1.22 -11.01
N TRP A 153 8.45 0.71 -10.20
CA TRP A 153 8.34 0.63 -8.75
C TRP A 153 9.26 1.60 -8.02
N THR A 154 10.04 2.41 -8.74
CA THR A 154 10.80 3.51 -8.14
C THR A 154 9.96 4.76 -8.09
N TRP A 155 10.00 5.45 -6.96
CA TRP A 155 9.42 6.78 -6.83
C TRP A 155 10.04 7.74 -7.86
N PRO A 156 9.25 8.65 -8.47
CA PRO A 156 9.76 9.72 -9.33
C PRO A 156 10.93 10.49 -8.71
N GLN A 157 11.93 10.81 -9.54
CA GLN A 157 13.11 11.60 -9.13
C GLN A 157 12.77 13.09 -8.91
N HIS A 158 11.73 13.57 -9.59
CA HIS A 158 11.21 14.93 -9.48
C HIS A 158 9.72 14.85 -9.16
N PRO A 159 9.36 14.52 -7.91
CA PRO A 159 7.96 14.51 -7.50
C PRO A 159 7.42 15.94 -7.40
N ASP A 160 6.11 16.07 -7.48
CA ASP A 160 5.41 17.31 -7.13
C ASP A 160 5.63 17.62 -5.63
N PRO A 161 5.42 18.87 -5.19
CA PRO A 161 5.38 19.18 -3.76
C PRO A 161 4.37 18.27 -3.05
N ALA A 162 4.81 17.65 -1.95
CA ALA A 162 3.94 16.75 -1.21
C ALA A 162 2.66 17.48 -0.76
N PRO A 163 1.47 16.96 -1.09
CA PRO A 163 0.20 17.59 -0.74
C PRO A 163 -0.05 17.47 0.77
N ASP A 164 -0.80 18.43 1.30
CA ASP A 164 -1.38 18.33 2.63
C ASP A 164 -2.77 17.69 2.56
N PHE A 165 -3.07 16.84 3.53
CA PHE A 165 -4.36 16.14 3.66
C PHE A 165 -5.03 16.54 4.97
N ASP A 166 -6.34 16.77 4.91
CA ASP A 166 -7.16 17.11 6.06
C ASP A 166 -8.30 16.13 6.28
N VAL A 167 -8.82 16.16 7.50
CA VAL A 167 -10.02 15.44 7.93
C VAL A 167 -11.18 16.44 7.98
N VAL A 168 -12.20 16.20 7.17
CA VAL A 168 -13.39 17.04 7.11
C VAL A 168 -14.58 16.27 7.66
N VAL A 169 -15.23 16.79 8.70
CA VAL A 169 -16.53 16.26 9.16
C VAL A 169 -17.59 16.75 8.18
N ARG A 170 -18.21 15.82 7.46
CA ARG A 170 -19.29 16.11 6.49
C ARG A 170 -20.66 16.04 7.13
N SER A 171 -20.82 15.20 8.14
CA SER A 171 -22.07 15.01 8.88
C SER A 171 -21.74 14.51 10.28
N GLU A 172 -22.39 15.06 11.30
CA GLU A 172 -22.30 14.51 12.67
C GLU A 172 -23.22 13.31 12.89
N GLY A 173 -24.06 12.99 11.89
CA GLY A 173 -25.06 11.93 11.98
C GLY A 173 -26.27 12.33 12.83
N ALA A 174 -27.28 11.48 12.84
CA ALA A 174 -28.46 11.62 13.69
C ALA A 174 -28.83 10.24 14.25
N GLY A 175 -28.27 9.86 15.39
CA GLY A 175 -28.58 8.58 16.03
C GLY A 175 -27.36 7.90 16.65
N ASP A 176 -27.25 6.60 16.41
CA ASP A 176 -26.22 5.72 16.96
C ASP A 176 -24.80 6.18 16.56
N ASP A 177 -23.96 6.42 17.56
CA ASP A 177 -22.57 6.83 17.43
C ASP A 177 -21.58 5.65 17.48
N SER A 178 -22.09 4.41 17.53
CA SER A 178 -21.26 3.21 17.54
C SER A 178 -20.69 2.83 16.16
N GLU A 179 -21.22 3.40 15.07
CA GLU A 179 -20.75 3.15 13.71
C GLU A 179 -20.51 4.46 12.96
N ILE A 180 -19.33 4.58 12.34
CA ILE A 180 -18.86 5.82 11.71
C ILE A 180 -18.49 5.54 10.25
N VAL A 181 -18.79 6.46 9.34
CA VAL A 181 -18.35 6.38 7.95
C VAL A 181 -17.13 7.26 7.74
N VAL A 182 -16.06 6.69 7.18
CA VAL A 182 -14.88 7.44 6.75
C VAL A 182 -14.69 7.24 5.25
N MET A 183 -14.87 8.33 4.51
CA MET A 183 -14.51 8.42 3.11
C MET A 183 -13.03 8.79 2.97
N VAL A 184 -12.34 8.21 2.00
CA VAL A 184 -10.94 8.55 1.71
C VAL A 184 -10.80 8.84 0.21
N SER A 185 -10.67 10.12 -0.13
CA SER A 185 -10.64 10.62 -1.51
C SER A 185 -9.23 11.10 -1.86
N VAL A 186 -8.41 10.23 -2.47
CA VAL A 186 -7.02 10.56 -2.83
C VAL A 186 -6.79 10.37 -4.33
N SER A 187 -7.08 9.19 -4.86
CA SER A 187 -6.88 8.89 -6.29
C SER A 187 -8.07 9.31 -7.16
N ALA A 188 -9.24 9.50 -6.56
CA ALA A 188 -10.46 10.04 -7.16
C ALA A 188 -11.42 10.48 -6.04
N ASP A 189 -12.42 11.30 -6.38
CA ASP A 189 -13.50 11.62 -5.45
C ASP A 189 -14.36 10.39 -5.14
N VAL A 190 -14.66 10.23 -3.85
CA VAL A 190 -15.73 9.35 -3.40
C VAL A 190 -17.01 10.19 -3.34
N ASN A 191 -18.05 9.81 -4.08
CA ASN A 191 -19.34 10.52 -4.04
C ASN A 191 -20.22 9.97 -2.89
N THR A 192 -20.67 10.84 -2.00
CA THR A 192 -21.59 10.53 -0.88
C THR A 192 -22.89 9.89 -1.34
N GLU A 193 -23.40 10.21 -2.53
CA GLU A 193 -24.62 9.62 -3.09
C GLU A 193 -24.47 8.13 -3.40
N ARG A 194 -23.24 7.68 -3.66
CA ARG A 194 -22.90 6.30 -4.01
C ARG A 194 -22.61 5.41 -2.79
N ILE A 195 -22.65 6.00 -1.60
CA ILE A 195 -22.53 5.26 -0.34
C ILE A 195 -23.79 4.41 -0.15
N PRO A 196 -23.66 3.16 0.36
CA PRO A 196 -24.80 2.29 0.64
C PRO A 196 -25.86 2.96 1.50
N ASP A 197 -27.13 2.74 1.17
CA ASP A 197 -28.27 3.33 1.87
C ASP A 197 -28.24 3.05 3.38
N ALA A 198 -27.77 1.87 3.78
CA ALA A 198 -27.63 1.46 5.19
C ALA A 198 -26.65 2.31 6.00
N LEU A 199 -25.72 3.03 5.35
CA LEU A 199 -24.75 3.91 6.00
C LEU A 199 -25.20 5.37 6.01
N ARG A 200 -26.31 5.71 5.34
CA ARG A 200 -26.81 7.08 5.31
C ARG A 200 -27.34 7.46 6.69
N GLY A 201 -27.00 8.68 7.13
CA GLY A 201 -27.41 9.20 8.44
C GLY A 201 -26.44 8.89 9.58
N LEU A 202 -25.45 8.01 9.36
CA LEU A 202 -24.32 7.84 10.27
C LEU A 202 -23.42 9.09 10.26
N PRO A 203 -22.63 9.31 11.33
CA PRO A 203 -21.57 10.30 11.30
C PRO A 203 -20.59 10.01 10.17
N LEU A 204 -20.18 11.06 9.45
CA LEU A 204 -19.36 10.93 8.26
C LEU A 204 -18.20 11.92 8.27
N LEU A 205 -16.99 11.37 8.14
CA LEU A 205 -15.75 12.12 7.93
C LEU A 205 -15.19 11.79 6.55
N GLU A 206 -14.41 12.71 6.01
CA GLU A 206 -13.66 12.51 4.78
C GLU A 206 -12.20 12.92 4.96
N VAL A 207 -11.28 12.02 4.63
CA VAL A 207 -9.86 12.34 4.45
C VAL A 207 -9.64 12.70 2.97
N ARG A 208 -9.17 13.93 2.71
CA ARG A 208 -8.98 14.46 1.35
C ARG A 208 -7.82 15.47 1.27
N PRO A 209 -7.23 15.69 0.08
CA PRO A 209 -6.29 16.79 -0.13
C PRO A 209 -6.93 18.16 0.14
N THR A 210 -6.10 19.10 0.60
CA THR A 210 -6.53 20.44 1.06
C THR A 210 -6.55 21.48 -0.07
N THR A 211 -5.54 21.46 -0.93
CA THR A 211 -5.28 22.52 -1.92
C THR A 211 -5.59 22.13 -3.36
N GLU A 212 -5.94 20.87 -3.60
CA GLU A 212 -6.15 20.31 -4.94
C GLU A 212 -7.17 19.19 -4.93
N ASP A 213 -7.66 18.81 -6.11
CA ASP A 213 -8.63 17.73 -6.25
C ASP A 213 -7.95 16.34 -6.21
N PRO A 214 -8.66 15.31 -5.69
CA PRO A 214 -8.20 13.93 -5.76
C PRO A 214 -7.89 13.51 -7.20
N ARG A 215 -6.69 12.94 -7.43
CA ARG A 215 -6.28 12.43 -8.74
C ARG A 215 -5.30 11.27 -8.61
N SER A 216 -5.26 10.43 -9.64
CA SER A 216 -4.24 9.41 -9.75
C SER A 216 -2.84 10.05 -9.79
N GLY A 217 -1.91 9.53 -9.00
CA GLY A 217 -0.56 10.07 -8.89
C GLY A 217 -0.36 11.15 -7.83
N LEU A 218 -1.41 11.54 -7.08
CA LEU A 218 -1.29 12.53 -5.98
C LEU A 218 -0.28 12.11 -4.89
N ILE A 219 -0.13 10.80 -4.65
CA ILE A 219 0.95 10.25 -3.81
C ILE A 219 2.03 9.71 -4.75
N ASP A 220 3.04 10.54 -4.99
CA ASP A 220 4.17 10.27 -5.89
C ASP A 220 5.52 10.23 -5.16
N SER A 221 5.50 10.31 -3.84
CA SER A 221 6.71 10.32 -3.03
C SER A 221 6.46 9.75 -1.64
N PRO A 222 7.52 9.26 -0.95
CA PRO A 222 7.40 8.85 0.45
C PRO A 222 6.90 9.96 1.37
N ARG A 223 7.20 11.23 1.05
CA ARG A 223 6.74 12.39 1.82
C ARG A 223 5.24 12.61 1.66
N ALA A 224 4.70 12.48 0.44
CA ALA A 224 3.26 12.53 0.20
C ALA A 224 2.53 11.39 0.92
N LEU A 225 3.12 10.18 0.92
CA LEU A 225 2.56 9.03 1.65
C LEU A 225 2.56 9.27 3.17
N ASP A 226 3.62 9.85 3.74
CA ASP A 226 3.69 10.21 5.16
C ASP A 226 2.68 11.31 5.54
N ALA A 227 2.48 12.31 4.67
CA ALA A 227 1.44 13.33 4.87
C ALA A 227 0.04 12.70 4.92
N PHE A 228 -0.25 11.80 3.98
CA PHE A 228 -1.49 11.02 4.00
C PHE A 228 -1.63 10.17 5.28
N ALA A 229 -0.57 9.45 5.66
CA ALA A 229 -0.54 8.60 6.86
C ALA A 229 -0.86 9.40 8.14
N LYS A 230 -0.32 10.62 8.25
CA LYS A 230 -0.62 11.55 9.34
C LYS A 230 -2.10 11.93 9.37
N ALA A 231 -2.68 12.28 8.22
CA ALA A 231 -4.10 12.64 8.13
C ALA A 231 -5.02 11.44 8.45
N TRP A 232 -4.67 10.23 7.99
CA TRP A 232 -5.39 9.01 8.34
C TRP A 232 -5.38 8.75 9.84
N ARG A 233 -4.20 8.78 10.50
CA ARG A 233 -4.11 8.63 11.96
C ARG A 233 -4.89 9.72 12.70
N ALA A 234 -4.81 10.96 12.23
CA ALA A 234 -5.59 12.06 12.79
C ALA A 234 -7.11 11.83 12.66
N CYS A 235 -7.56 11.25 11.55
CA CYS A 235 -8.97 10.89 11.36
C CYS A 235 -9.42 9.85 12.37
N VAL A 236 -8.64 8.78 12.57
CA VAL A 236 -8.98 7.73 13.55
C VAL A 236 -9.01 8.31 14.97
N VAL A 237 -8.03 9.14 15.34
CA VAL A 237 -8.02 9.84 16.64
C VAL A 237 -9.21 10.78 16.80
N GLN A 238 -9.60 11.49 15.73
CA GLN A 238 -10.77 12.35 15.76
C GLN A 238 -12.05 11.55 15.97
N VAL A 239 -12.17 10.39 15.33
CA VAL A 239 -13.28 9.47 15.56
C VAL A 239 -13.36 9.05 17.03
N GLU A 240 -12.25 8.59 17.62
CA GLU A 240 -12.21 8.18 19.04
C GLU A 240 -12.57 9.33 20.00
N ARG A 241 -12.17 10.56 19.66
CA ARG A 241 -12.43 11.74 20.49
C ARG A 241 -13.87 12.23 20.40
N GLN A 242 -14.45 12.21 19.20
CA GLN A 242 -15.78 12.77 18.94
C GLN A 242 -16.90 11.75 19.14
N TRP A 243 -16.63 10.46 18.88
CA TRP A 243 -17.57 9.35 19.10
C TRP A 243 -16.89 8.22 19.89
N PRO A 244 -16.74 8.35 21.23
CA PRO A 244 -16.01 7.38 22.07
C PRO A 244 -16.65 5.98 22.13
N SER A 245 -17.92 5.85 21.75
CA SER A 245 -18.66 4.58 21.66
C SER A 245 -18.47 3.88 20.32
N ALA A 246 -17.76 4.50 19.36
CA ALA A 246 -17.50 3.94 18.03
C ALA A 246 -16.82 2.56 18.15
N ARG A 247 -17.45 1.55 17.54
CA ARG A 247 -16.93 0.18 17.47
C ARG A 247 -16.54 -0.20 16.05
N ARG A 248 -17.11 0.46 15.04
CA ARG A 248 -16.83 0.21 13.64
C ARG A 248 -16.62 1.49 12.86
N ILE A 249 -15.63 1.47 11.98
CA ILE A 249 -15.41 2.48 10.95
C ILE A 249 -15.65 1.84 9.59
N HIS A 250 -16.70 2.28 8.90
CA HIS A 250 -17.00 1.93 7.51
C HIS A 250 -16.13 2.75 6.58
N VAL A 251 -15.16 2.10 5.94
CA VAL A 251 -14.17 2.73 5.09
C VAL A 251 -14.55 2.61 3.62
N ILE A 252 -14.76 3.75 2.98
CA ILE A 252 -15.03 3.86 1.54
C ILE A 252 -13.89 4.66 0.91
N ALA A 253 -13.00 3.97 0.21
CA ALA A 253 -11.73 4.55 -0.20
C ALA A 253 -11.50 4.50 -1.71
N ALA A 254 -11.05 5.62 -2.25
CA ALA A 254 -10.43 5.75 -3.56
C ALA A 254 -9.00 6.25 -3.34
N VAL A 255 -8.07 5.30 -3.18
CA VAL A 255 -6.67 5.56 -2.79
C VAL A 255 -5.69 4.78 -3.67
N PRO A 256 -4.42 5.23 -3.79
CA PRO A 256 -3.35 4.41 -4.38
C PRO A 256 -3.02 3.21 -3.48
N VAL A 257 -2.24 2.25 -4.02
CA VAL A 257 -1.97 0.97 -3.35
C VAL A 257 -1.28 1.19 -2.01
N THR A 258 -0.22 2.00 -2.00
CA THR A 258 0.58 2.28 -0.82
C THR A 258 -0.23 2.93 0.30
N ALA A 259 -1.14 3.85 -0.04
CA ALA A 259 -2.07 4.45 0.91
C ALA A 259 -3.02 3.42 1.52
N ALA A 260 -3.58 2.51 0.73
CA ALA A 260 -4.43 1.44 1.26
C ALA A 260 -3.69 0.54 2.27
N ILE A 261 -2.46 0.15 1.96
CA ILE A 261 -1.63 -0.63 2.90
C ILE A 261 -1.34 0.19 4.16
N GLN A 262 -0.98 1.47 3.99
CA GLN A 262 -0.67 2.36 5.10
C GLN A 262 -1.87 2.53 6.06
N MET A 263 -3.09 2.64 5.54
CA MET A 263 -4.31 2.70 6.35
C MET A 263 -4.45 1.49 7.28
N GLY A 264 -4.13 0.29 6.79
CA GLY A 264 -4.16 -0.93 7.58
C GLY A 264 -3.05 -0.99 8.64
N ARG A 265 -1.87 -0.46 8.32
CA ARG A 265 -0.70 -0.43 9.22
C ARG A 265 -0.87 0.54 10.38
N ASP A 266 -1.48 1.69 10.12
CA ASP A 266 -1.59 2.80 11.07
C ASP A 266 -2.71 2.64 12.11
N ARG A 267 -3.18 1.42 12.31
CA ARG A 267 -4.20 1.08 13.31
C ARG A 267 -3.58 0.40 14.51
N MET A 268 -3.88 0.89 15.71
CA MET A 268 -3.56 0.17 16.94
C MET A 268 -4.49 -1.04 17.08
N ARG A 269 -3.92 -2.24 16.95
CA ARG A 269 -4.63 -3.50 17.19
C ARG A 269 -5.28 -3.46 18.58
N THR A 270 -6.46 -4.08 18.71
CA THR A 270 -7.27 -4.21 19.94
C THR A 270 -7.72 -2.94 20.66
N ALA A 271 -7.20 -1.75 20.32
CA ALA A 271 -7.57 -0.48 20.94
C ALA A 271 -8.52 0.37 20.09
N GLN A 272 -8.39 0.28 18.76
CA GLN A 272 -9.17 1.08 17.82
C GLN A 272 -10.35 0.30 17.21
N PRO A 273 -11.41 0.99 16.76
CA PRO A 273 -12.56 0.40 16.10
C PRO A 273 -12.19 -0.53 14.95
N ASP A 274 -13.05 -1.53 14.71
CA ASP A 274 -12.89 -2.45 13.57
C ASP A 274 -13.10 -1.68 12.26
N LEU A 275 -12.30 -2.01 11.23
CA LEU A 275 -12.48 -1.40 9.90
C LEU A 275 -13.36 -2.30 9.05
N VAL A 276 -14.53 -1.80 8.68
CA VAL A 276 -15.43 -2.44 7.72
C VAL A 276 -15.13 -1.88 6.34
N LEU A 277 -14.68 -2.75 5.43
CA LEU A 277 -14.11 -2.35 4.15
C LEU A 277 -15.09 -2.62 3.00
N TYR A 278 -15.16 -1.66 2.09
CA TYR A 278 -16.06 -1.69 0.96
C TYR A 278 -15.29 -1.75 -0.37
N GLN A 279 -15.78 -2.57 -1.30
CA GLN A 279 -15.28 -2.62 -2.68
C GLN A 279 -16.25 -1.90 -3.61
N ARG A 280 -15.71 -1.10 -4.54
CA ARG A 280 -16.49 -0.46 -5.60
C ARG A 280 -16.86 -1.49 -6.67
N THR A 281 -18.14 -1.58 -7.00
CA THR A 281 -18.66 -2.45 -8.07
C THR A 281 -18.61 -1.76 -9.44
N ASP A 282 -18.87 -2.50 -10.51
CA ASP A 282 -18.95 -1.95 -11.87
C ASP A 282 -20.08 -0.92 -12.04
N HIS A 283 -21.13 -0.97 -11.21
CA HIS A 283 -22.22 0.01 -11.18
C HIS A 283 -21.89 1.26 -10.36
N ALA A 284 -20.62 1.42 -9.95
CA ALA A 284 -20.13 2.51 -9.11
C ALA A 284 -20.81 2.60 -7.73
N THR A 285 -21.45 1.53 -7.27
CA THR A 285 -21.89 1.36 -5.89
C THR A 285 -20.78 0.70 -5.06
N TYR A 286 -20.92 0.71 -3.74
CA TYR A 286 -20.00 0.05 -2.83
C TYR A 286 -20.68 -1.11 -2.12
N THR A 287 -19.97 -2.23 -1.97
CA THR A 287 -20.44 -3.41 -1.24
C THR A 287 -19.48 -3.72 -0.11
N ARG A 288 -20.00 -4.06 1.08
CA ARG A 288 -19.19 -4.55 2.20
C ARG A 288 -18.58 -5.88 1.81
N VAL A 289 -17.26 -6.01 1.94
CA VAL A 289 -16.55 -7.23 1.52
C VAL A 289 -15.64 -7.83 2.58
N LEU A 290 -15.16 -7.02 3.53
CA LEU A 290 -14.17 -7.48 4.49
C LEU A 290 -14.24 -6.67 5.79
N GLU A 291 -13.80 -7.28 6.89
CA GLU A 291 -13.65 -6.62 8.18
C GLU A 291 -12.25 -6.91 8.74
N VAL A 292 -11.58 -5.85 9.17
CA VAL A 292 -10.30 -5.90 9.89
C VAL A 292 -10.63 -5.73 11.37
N THR A 293 -10.59 -6.83 12.11
CA THR A 293 -10.89 -6.83 13.54
C THR A 293 -9.63 -6.58 14.39
N GLY A 294 -9.84 -6.07 15.60
CA GLY A 294 -8.87 -6.06 16.69
C GLY A 294 -8.24 -7.41 16.99
#